data_AF-A0A2M9XT37-F1
#
_entry.id   AF-A0A2M9XT37-F1
#
_cell.length_a   1.000
_cell.length_b   1.000
_cell.length_c   1.000
_cell.angle_alpha   90.00
_cell.angle_beta   90.00
_cell.angle_gamma   90.00
#
_symmetry.space_group_name_H-M   'P 1'
#
loop_
_entity.id
_entity.type
_entity.pdbx_description
1 polymer ?
#
loop_
_entity_poly.entity_id
_entity_poly.type
_entity_poly.pdbx_seq_one_letter_code
_entity_poly.pdbx_strand_id
1 'polypeptide(L)' 'MYETNIELLGQLIQEKRKPYAILSLIQDTVDSMRTDVEEVSVSEKFYEACQKISEALIQIDSEIPE' A
#
# COMPACT_ATOMS: atom_id res chain seq x y z
N MET A 1 -3.86 7.42 -9.90
CA MET A 1 -4.95 6.41 -9.92
C MET A 1 -4.77 5.31 -8.85
N TYR A 2 -3.88 5.50 -7.86
CA TYR A 2 -3.56 4.51 -6.82
C TYR A 2 -4.51 4.56 -5.61
N GLU A 3 -5.37 5.59 -5.52
CA GLU A 3 -6.31 5.79 -4.40
C GLU A 3 -7.25 4.59 -4.23
N THR A 4 -7.73 4.01 -5.33
CA THR A 4 -8.54 2.77 -5.31
C THR A 4 -7.76 1.57 -4.76
N ASN A 5 -6.48 1.45 -5.10
CA ASN A 5 -5.64 0.38 -4.57
C ASN A 5 -5.42 0.55 -3.05
N ILE A 6 -5.31 1.79 -2.58
CA ILE A 6 -5.18 2.11 -1.15
C ILE A 6 -6.46 1.76 -0.37
N GLU A 7 -7.65 2.03 -0.92
CA GLU A 7 -8.91 1.59 -0.32
C GLU A 7 -9.01 0.06 -0.27
N LEU A 8 -8.65 -0.61 -1.36
CA LEU A 8 -8.65 -2.07 -1.46
C LEU A 8 -7.65 -2.69 -0.48
N LEU A 9 -6.48 -2.07 -0.29
CA LEU A 9 -5.48 -2.49 0.68
C LEU A 9 -6.06 -2.56 2.10
N GLY A 10 -6.78 -1.50 2.52
CA GLY A 10 -7.43 -1.46 3.82
C GLY A 10 -8.46 -2.58 4.02
N GLN A 11 -9.23 -2.90 2.97
CA GLN A 11 -10.20 -4.00 3.01
C GLN A 11 -9.51 -5.37 3.12
N LEU A 12 -8.47 -5.62 2.31
CA LEU A 12 -7.78 -6.91 2.31
C LEU A 12 -7.07 -7.20 3.65
N ILE A 13 -6.56 -6.16 4.30
CA ILE A 13 -6.00 -6.24 5.66
C ILE A 13 -7.08 -6.61 6.68
N GLN A 14 -8.25 -5.96 6.63
CA GLN A 14 -9.37 -6.29 7.52
C GLN A 14 -9.91 -7.71 7.29
N GLU A 15 -9.90 -8.19 6.04
CA GLU A 15 -10.30 -9.54 5.67
C GLU A 15 -9.26 -10.62 6.04
N LYS A 16 -8.09 -10.24 6.59
CA LYS A 16 -6.97 -11.15 6.90
C LYS A 16 -6.60 -12.05 5.72
N ARG A 17 -6.57 -11.46 4.53
CA ARG A 17 -6.19 -12.15 3.29
C ARG A 17 -4.72 -12.57 3.36
N LYS A 18 -4.35 -13.58 2.57
CA LYS A 18 -2.99 -14.12 2.55
C LYS A 18 -1.97 -12.99 2.32
N PRO A 19 -0.89 -12.90 3.13
CA PRO A 19 0.14 -11.86 3.02
C PRO A 19 0.63 -11.59 1.60
N TYR A 20 0.85 -12.64 0.81
CA TYR A 20 1.31 -12.54 -0.58
C TYR A 20 0.38 -11.72 -1.51
N ALA A 21 -0.93 -11.80 -1.31
CA ALA A 21 -1.89 -11.03 -2.11
C ALA A 21 -1.82 -9.54 -1.76
N ILE A 22 -1.63 -9.22 -0.48
CA ILE A 22 -1.49 -7.85 0.00
C ILE A 22 -0.17 -7.26 -0.49
N LEU A 23 0.93 -8.02 -0.43
CA LEU A 23 2.24 -7.60 -0.95
C LEU A 23 2.20 -7.30 -2.47
N SER A 24 1.52 -8.15 -3.26
CA SER A 24 1.35 -7.89 -4.69
C SER A 24 0.61 -6.58 -4.96
N LEU A 25 -0.46 -6.30 -4.21
CA LEU A 25 -1.21 -5.05 -4.35
C LEU A 25 -0.37 -3.84 -3.93
N ILE A 26 0.42 -3.96 -2.86
CA ILE A 26 1.36 -2.90 -2.43
C ILE A 26 2.32 -2.57 -3.56
N GLN A 27 2.90 -3.59 -4.20
CA GLN A 27 3.83 -3.40 -5.32
C GLN A 27 3.16 -2.62 -6.47
N ASP A 28 1.98 -3.05 -6.92
CA ASP A 28 1.23 -2.37 -7.98
C ASP A 28 0.87 -0.91 -7.62
N THR A 29 0.59 -0.68 -6.33
CA THR A 29 0.29 0.65 -5.78
C THR A 29 1.52 1.56 -5.81
N VAL A 30 2.67 1.07 -5.38
CA VAL A 30 3.94 1.82 -5.39
C VAL A 30 4.37 2.13 -6.82
N ASP A 31 4.22 1.19 -7.75
CA ASP A 31 4.53 1.43 -9.17
C ASP A 31 3.62 2.51 -9.77
N SER A 32 2.33 2.50 -9.44
CA SER A 32 1.37 3.53 -9.84
C SER A 32 1.63 4.89 -9.18
N MET A 33 2.13 4.90 -7.95
CA MET A 33 2.54 6.13 -7.28
C MET A 33 3.79 6.72 -7.94
N ARG A 34 4.74 5.88 -8.36
CA ARG A 34 5.99 6.31 -9.00
C ARG A 34 5.76 7.04 -10.32
N THR A 35 4.74 6.65 -11.09
CA THR A 35 4.36 7.36 -12.32
C THR A 35 3.77 8.76 -12.05
N ASP A 36 3.23 9.00 -10.85
CA ASP A 36 2.71 10.31 -10.45
C ASP A 36 3.82 11.23 -9.88
N VAL A 37 5.04 10.73 -9.66
CA VAL A 37 6.20 11.51 -9.18
C VAL A 37 6.98 12.06 -10.38
N GLU A 38 6.36 12.91 -11.20
CA GLU A 38 7.07 13.59 -12.31
C GLU A 38 7.63 14.97 -11.95
N GLU A 39 7.21 15.64 -10.87
CA GLU A 39 7.61 17.04 -10.64
C GLU A 39 7.82 17.45 -9.17
N VAL A 40 8.61 16.72 -8.36
CA VAL A 40 9.16 17.14 -7.04
C VAL A 40 8.14 17.55 -5.94
N SER A 41 6.88 17.84 -6.27
CA SER A 41 5.78 18.17 -5.38
C SER A 41 4.86 16.96 -5.26
N VAL A 42 5.02 16.22 -4.18
CA VAL A 42 4.09 15.17 -3.78
C VAL A 42 2.94 15.77 -2.97
N SER A 43 1.70 15.35 -3.26
CA SER A 43 0.51 15.84 -2.58
C SER A 43 0.36 15.25 -1.17
N GLU A 44 -0.47 15.85 -0.32
CA GLU A 44 -0.80 15.29 1.01
C GLU A 44 -1.33 13.86 0.90
N LYS A 45 -2.19 13.58 -0.09
CA LYS A 45 -2.70 12.23 -0.39
C LYS A 45 -1.61 11.21 -0.70
N PHE A 46 -0.51 11.64 -1.31
CA PHE A 46 0.63 10.75 -1.56
C PHE A 46 1.26 10.30 -0.23
N TYR A 47 1.44 11.23 0.72
CA TYR A 47 1.94 10.89 2.05
C TYR A 47 0.98 9.99 2.83
N GLU A 48 -0.34 10.25 2.76
CA GLU A 48 -1.35 9.38 3.38
C GLU A 48 -1.29 7.95 2.81
N ALA A 49 -1.09 7.82 1.49
CA ALA A 49 -0.93 6.53 0.84
C ALA A 49 0.34 5.80 1.31
N CYS A 50 1.47 6.52 1.42
CA CYS A 50 2.70 5.96 1.99
C CYS A 50 2.51 5.46 3.42
N GLN A 51 1.79 6.22 4.27
CA GLN A 51 1.51 5.81 5.64
C GLN A 51 0.70 4.51 5.68
N LYS A 52 -0.37 4.41 4.89
CA LYS A 52 -1.21 3.20 4.83
C LYS A 52 -0.44 1.98 4.33
N ILE A 53 0.45 2.15 3.35
CA ILE A 53 1.34 1.08 2.88
C ILE A 53 2.28 0.64 4.00
N SER A 54 2.88 1.58 4.75
CA SER A 54 3.76 1.26 5.87
C SER A 54 3.04 0.47 6.98
N GLU A 55 1.83 0.87 7.34
CA GLU A 55 1.01 0.17 8.35
C GLU A 55 0.68 -1.25 7.90
N ALA A 56 0.33 -1.44 6.63
CA ALA A 56 0.08 -2.75 6.04
C ALA A 56 1.30 -3.68 6.13
N LEU A 57 2.49 -3.17 5.81
CA LEU A 57 3.73 -3.93 5.86
C LEU A 57 4.08 -4.37 7.29
N ILE A 58 3.91 -3.50 8.28
CA ILE A 58 4.12 -3.84 9.70
C ILE A 58 3.19 -4.97 10.13
N GLN A 59 1.92 -4.90 9.71
CA GLN A 59 0.96 -5.95 10.05
C GLN A 59 1.32 -7.28 9.39
N ILE A 60 1.71 -7.27 8.12
CA ILE A 60 2.16 -8.47 7.40
C ILE A 60 3.40 -9.08 8.06
N ASP A 61 4.39 -8.28 8.43
CA ASP A 61 5.63 -8.73 9.08
C ASP A 61 5.32 -9.49 10.38
N SER A 62 4.36 -9.00 11.17
CA SER A 62 3.91 -9.68 12.39
C SER A 62 3.21 -11.03 12.15
N GLU A 63 2.77 -11.32 10.93
CA GLU A 63 2.08 -12.55 10.54
C GLU A 63 3.02 -13.60 9.92
N ILE A 64 4.25 -13.24 9.55
CA ILE A 64 5.24 -14.17 8.98
C ILE A 64 6.12 -14.70 10.12
N PRO A 65 5.99 -15.99 10.50
CA PRO A 65 6.88 -16.58 11.51
C PRO A 65 8.32 -16.71 10.99
N GLU A 66 9.30 -16.40 11.85
CA GLU A 66 10.76 -16.55 11.61
C GLU A 66 11.18 -17.97 11.22
#